data_AF-A0A662HKU8-F1
#
_entry.id   AF-A0A662HKU8-F1
#
_cell.length_a   1.000
_cell.length_b   1.000
_cell.length_c   1.000
_cell.angle_alpha   90.00
_cell.angle_beta   90.00
_cell.angle_gamma   90.00
#
_symmetry.space_group_name_H-M   'P 1'
#
loop_
_entity.id
_entity.type
_entity.pdbx_description
1 polymer ?
#
loop_
_entity_poly.entity_id
_entity_poly.type
_entity_poly.pdbx_seq_one_letter_code
_entity_poly.pdbx_strand_id
1 'polypeptide(L)'
;MSIENYLMPGEEIQYKASNVEIGGSTYDLYVTNKRVVLFKARGLIFKRADLLAYRMSDIQNVTYREEGLVFKKGVLGIELAKARVEVKGKPDAIRGAYQVIMQFWGA
;
A
#
# COMPACT_ATOMS: atom_id res chain seq x y z
N MET A 1 15.76 8.76 -0.24
CA MET A 1 15.01 9.15 0.97
C MET A 1 14.32 7.91 1.47
N SER A 2 14.19 7.80 2.79
CA SER A 2 13.61 6.62 3.43
C SER A 2 12.18 6.93 3.87
N ILE A 3 11.33 5.90 3.94
CA ILE A 3 9.94 6.05 4.39
C ILE A 3 9.86 6.48 5.86
N GLU A 4 10.88 6.13 6.65
CA GLU A 4 11.04 6.42 8.07
C GLU A 4 10.98 7.93 8.36
N ASN A 5 11.41 8.76 7.41
CA ASN A 5 11.33 10.22 7.52
C ASN A 5 9.89 10.77 7.43
N TYR A 6 8.92 9.93 7.06
CA TYR A 6 7.51 10.29 6.87
C TYR A 6 6.58 9.62 7.88
N LEU A 7 7.11 8.82 8.80
CA LEU A 7 6.35 8.19 9.87
C LEU A 7 6.00 9.23 10.94
N MET A 8 4.76 9.19 11.42
CA MET A 8 4.32 9.98 12.56
C MET A 8 4.83 9.37 13.88
N PRO A 9 4.89 10.13 14.99
CA PRO A 9 5.23 9.56 16.29
C PRO A 9 4.34 8.35 16.64
N GLY A 10 4.95 7.23 17.02
CA GLY A 10 4.26 5.96 17.31
C GLY A 10 3.63 5.28 16.10
N GLU A 11 3.96 5.71 14.88
CA GLU A 11 3.64 4.97 13.66
C GLU A 11 4.74 3.95 13.37
N GLU A 12 4.36 2.68 13.24
CA GLU A 12 5.28 1.56 13.05
C GLU A 12 4.93 0.81 11.77
N ILE A 13 5.96 0.47 10.98
CA ILE A 13 5.81 -0.34 9.77
C ILE A 13 5.61 -1.80 10.18
N GLN A 14 4.47 -2.35 9.78
CA GLN A 14 4.06 -3.73 10.07
C GLN A 14 4.31 -4.64 8.86
N TYR A 15 4.29 -4.06 7.65
CA TYR A 15 4.53 -4.80 6.42
C TYR A 15 5.16 -3.91 5.35
N LYS A 16 5.96 -4.54 4.48
CA LYS A 16 6.54 -3.90 3.28
C LYS A 16 6.44 -4.84 2.08
N ALA A 17 6.03 -4.28 0.95
CA ALA A 17 6.15 -4.90 -0.36
C ALA A 17 6.73 -3.90 -1.36
N SER A 18 7.49 -4.40 -2.34
CA SER A 18 8.09 -3.56 -3.38
C SER A 18 7.51 -3.88 -4.74
N ASN A 19 7.64 -2.93 -5.67
CA ASN A 19 7.18 -3.05 -7.05
C ASN A 19 5.67 -3.30 -7.19
N VAL A 20 4.86 -2.58 -6.41
CA VAL A 20 3.40 -2.57 -6.59
C VAL A 20 2.99 -1.48 -7.58
N GLU A 21 1.91 -1.71 -8.32
CA GLU A 21 1.40 -0.82 -9.36
C GLU A 21 0.08 -0.17 -8.93
N ILE A 22 -0.04 1.14 -9.13
CA ILE A 22 -1.27 1.91 -8.96
C ILE A 22 -1.29 3.06 -9.99
N GLY A 23 -2.43 3.27 -10.66
CA GLY A 23 -2.59 4.41 -11.58
C GLY A 23 -1.49 4.54 -12.65
N GLY A 24 -0.96 3.40 -13.14
CA GLY A 24 0.12 3.37 -14.15
C GLY A 24 1.53 3.66 -13.61
N SER A 25 1.72 3.75 -12.29
CA SER A 25 3.02 3.99 -11.65
C SER A 25 3.37 2.91 -10.63
N THR A 26 4.66 2.61 -10.51
CA THR A 26 5.20 1.65 -9.55
C THR A 26 5.67 2.32 -8.26
N TYR A 27 5.36 1.71 -7.11
CA TYR A 27 5.68 2.17 -5.75
C TYR A 27 6.19 1.01 -4.88
N ASP A 28 6.79 1.36 -3.74
CA ASP A 28 6.84 0.50 -2.57
C ASP A 28 5.55 0.68 -1.76
N LEU A 29 4.96 -0.41 -1.30
CA LEU A 29 3.83 -0.43 -0.38
C LEU A 29 4.33 -0.69 1.04
N TYR A 30 3.87 0.13 1.98
CA TYR A 30 4.04 -0.04 3.41
C TYR A 30 2.67 -0.12 4.08
N VAL A 31 2.49 -1.09 4.96
CA VAL A 31 1.34 -1.13 5.87
C VAL A 31 1.86 -0.79 7.26
N THR A 32 1.24 0.19 7.90
CA THR A 32 1.57 0.59 9.27
C THR A 32 0.39 0.31 10.19
N ASN A 33 0.60 0.47 11.50
CA ASN A 33 -0.47 0.45 12.49
C ASN A 33 -1.49 1.61 12.33
N LYS A 34 -1.28 2.58 11.43
CA LYS A 34 -2.17 3.76 11.25
C LYS A 34 -2.73 3.93 9.84
N ARG A 35 -1.99 3.48 8.82
CA ARG A 35 -2.31 3.71 7.40
C ARG A 35 -1.59 2.76 6.46
N VAL A 36 -2.14 2.63 5.26
CA VAL A 36 -1.46 2.08 4.08
C VAL A 36 -0.76 3.22 3.36
N VAL A 37 0.51 3.03 3.00
CA VAL A 37 1.33 4.04 2.32
C VAL A 37 1.94 3.47 1.04
N LEU A 38 1.79 4.18 -0.06
CA LEU A 38 2.53 3.94 -1.30
C LEU A 38 3.59 5.01 -1.42
N PHE A 39 4.84 4.60 -1.46
CA PHE A 39 5.99 5.48 -1.44
C PHE A 39 6.88 5.26 -2.65
N LYS A 40 7.32 6.36 -3.24
CA LYS A 40 8.31 6.36 -4.31
C LYS A 40 9.25 7.54 -4.13
N ALA A 41 10.54 7.26 -3.98
CA ALA A 41 11.57 8.28 -4.06
C ALA A 41 11.88 8.60 -5.53
N ARG A 42 11.91 9.89 -5.90
CA ARG A 42 12.28 10.39 -7.23
C ARG A 42 13.51 11.30 -7.16
N GLY A 43 14.38 11.24 -8.17
CA GLY A 43 15.51 12.15 -8.38
C GLY A 43 16.80 11.79 -7.64
N LEU A 44 17.95 11.80 -8.34
CA LEU A 44 19.29 11.63 -7.74
C LEU A 44 19.79 12.91 -7.04
N ILE A 45 19.49 14.09 -7.60
CA ILE A 45 20.06 15.38 -7.19
C ILE A 45 19.06 16.18 -6.33
N PHE A 46 17.82 16.34 -6.79
CA PHE A 46 16.71 16.91 -6.01
C PHE A 46 15.76 15.81 -5.61
N LYS A 47 16.08 15.11 -4.50
CA LYS A 47 15.28 13.99 -3.99
C LYS A 47 13.87 14.50 -3.64
N ARG A 48 12.85 14.07 -4.38
CA ARG A 48 11.43 14.35 -4.13
C ARG A 48 10.73 13.05 -3.77
N ALA A 49 9.90 13.06 -2.73
CA ALA A 49 9.07 11.91 -2.37
C ALA A 49 7.70 12.06 -3.02
N ASP A 50 7.19 10.94 -3.51
CA ASP A 50 5.79 10.75 -3.86
C ASP A 50 5.19 9.79 -2.84
N LEU A 51 4.11 10.22 -2.19
CA LEU A 51 3.52 9.54 -1.04
C LEU A 51 2.00 9.59 -1.15
N LEU A 52 1.38 8.42 -1.32
CA LEU A 52 -0.06 8.24 -1.21
C LEU A 52 -0.34 7.53 0.11
N ALA A 53 -1.22 8.07 0.93
CA ALA A 53 -1.52 7.54 2.25
C ALA A 53 -3.03 7.40 2.44
N TYR A 54 -3.45 6.22 2.88
CA TYR A 54 -4.84 5.87 3.18
C TYR A 54 -4.92 5.46 4.64
N ARG A 55 -5.58 6.27 5.48
CA ARG A 55 -5.72 5.98 6.91
C ARG A 55 -6.60 4.76 7.12
N MET A 56 -6.25 3.91 8.08
CA MET A 56 -7.07 2.74 8.40
C MET A 56 -8.51 3.14 8.79
N SER A 57 -8.67 4.28 9.47
CA SER A 57 -9.96 4.86 9.85
C SER A 57 -10.87 5.22 8.67
N ASP A 58 -10.29 5.49 7.50
CA ASP A 58 -11.02 5.99 6.33
C ASP A 58 -11.40 4.85 5.38
N ILE A 59 -10.87 3.64 5.64
CA ILE A 59 -11.10 2.43 4.85
C ILE A 59 -12.45 1.80 5.25
N GLN A 60 -13.36 1.74 4.30
CA GLN A 60 -14.69 1.16 4.47
C GLN A 60 -14.72 -0.34 4.15
N ASN A 61 -13.83 -0.81 3.28
CA ASN A 61 -13.73 -2.20 2.89
C ASN A 61 -12.35 -2.49 2.27
N VAL A 62 -11.88 -3.72 2.43
CA VAL A 62 -10.61 -4.20 1.86
C VAL A 62 -10.84 -5.56 1.21
N THR A 63 -10.42 -5.71 -0.04
CA THR A 63 -10.57 -6.95 -0.79
C THR A 63 -9.23 -7.43 -1.34
N TYR A 64 -9.07 -8.75 -1.41
CA TYR A 64 -7.96 -9.41 -2.11
C TYR A 64 -8.54 -10.30 -3.20
N ARG A 65 -7.97 -10.21 -4.41
CA ARG A 65 -8.23 -11.14 -5.51
C ARG A 65 -6.97 -11.39 -6.32
N GLU A 66 -6.93 -12.51 -7.03
CA GLU A 66 -5.90 -12.78 -8.04
C GLU A 66 -6.49 -12.63 -9.43
N GLU A 67 -5.73 -12.07 -10.37
CA GLU A 67 -6.12 -11.94 -11.78
C GLU A 67 -5.00 -12.44 -12.70
N GLY A 68 -5.38 -12.92 -13.90
CA GLY A 68 -4.46 -13.44 -14.91
C GLY A 68 -4.32 -14.98 -14.87
N LEU A 69 -4.36 -15.60 -16.05
CA LEU A 69 -4.29 -17.06 -16.21
C LEU A 69 -2.86 -17.60 -16.23
N VAL A 70 -1.94 -16.88 -16.91
CA VAL A 70 -0.54 -17.31 -17.10
C VAL A 70 0.40 -16.56 -16.16
N PHE A 71 0.22 -15.24 -16.01
CA PHE A 71 0.97 -14.41 -15.07
C PHE A 71 0.02 -13.87 -14.02
N LYS A 72 -0.16 -14.62 -12.92
CA LYS A 72 -1.03 -14.21 -11.82
C LYS A 72 -0.50 -12.93 -11.18
N LYS A 73 -1.38 -11.93 -11.03
CA LYS A 73 -1.16 -10.72 -10.23
C LYS A 73 -2.14 -10.73 -9.05
N GLY A 74 -1.67 -10.33 -7.87
CA GLY A 74 -2.54 -10.01 -6.75
C GLY A 74 -3.09 -8.59 -6.93
N VAL A 75 -4.34 -8.40 -6.54
CA VAL A 75 -5.04 -7.10 -6.52
C VAL A 75 -5.59 -6.87 -5.13
N LEU A 76 -5.14 -5.79 -4.50
CA LEU A 76 -5.69 -5.25 -3.26
C LEU A 76 -6.64 -4.12 -3.63
N GLY A 77 -7.92 -4.29 -3.35
CA GLY A 77 -8.93 -3.24 -3.46
C GLY A 77 -9.14 -2.57 -2.11
N ILE A 78 -8.92 -1.26 -2.03
CA ILE A 78 -9.20 -0.44 -0.86
C ILE A 78 -10.36 0.48 -1.19
N GLU A 79 -11.48 0.33 -0.47
CA GLU A 79 -12.65 1.18 -0.62
C GLU A 79 -12.63 2.25 0.46
N LEU A 80 -12.75 3.49 0.01
CA LEU A 80 -12.85 4.70 0.82
C LEU A 80 -14.22 5.34 0.56
N ALA A 81 -14.64 6.28 1.41
CA ALA A 81 -15.95 6.90 1.32
C ALA A 81 -16.33 7.50 -0.06
N LYS A 82 -15.35 7.95 -0.84
CA LYS A 82 -15.58 8.59 -2.15
C LYS A 82 -14.68 8.05 -3.27
N ALA A 83 -13.93 6.99 -3.00
CA ALA A 83 -12.93 6.50 -3.95
C ALA A 83 -12.68 5.01 -3.74
N ARG A 84 -12.34 4.32 -4.82
CA ARG A 84 -11.81 2.97 -4.78
C ARG A 84 -10.43 2.98 -5.37
N VAL A 85 -9.49 2.36 -4.66
CA VAL A 85 -8.10 2.26 -5.06
C VAL A 85 -7.76 0.81 -5.28
N GLU A 86 -7.14 0.50 -6.41
CA GLU A 86 -6.61 -0.84 -6.69
C GLU A 86 -5.08 -0.80 -6.77
N VAL A 87 -4.45 -1.60 -5.91
CA VAL A 87 -3.00 -1.81 -5.89
C VAL A 87 -2.71 -3.21 -6.41
N LYS A 88 -1.85 -3.33 -7.43
CA LYS A 88 -1.52 -4.60 -8.07
C LYS A 88 -0.07 -4.98 -7.82
N GLY A 89 0.24 -6.28 -7.78
CA GLY A 89 1.62 -6.73 -7.58
C GLY A 89 1.74 -8.25 -7.57
N LYS A 90 2.87 -8.76 -7.05
CA LYS A 90 3.04 -10.21 -6.86
C LYS A 90 1.95 -10.74 -5.91
N PRO A 91 1.27 -11.86 -6.22
CA PRO A 91 0.17 -12.38 -5.41
C PRO A 91 0.49 -12.48 -3.92
N ASP A 92 1.62 -13.10 -3.56
CA ASP A 92 1.99 -13.27 -2.14
C ASP A 92 2.30 -11.95 -1.43
N ALA A 93 2.88 -10.98 -2.15
CA ALA A 93 3.16 -9.66 -1.59
C ALA A 93 1.86 -8.89 -1.28
N ILE A 94 0.89 -8.97 -2.20
CA ILE A 94 -0.41 -8.33 -2.03
C ILE A 94 -1.25 -9.06 -0.97
N ARG A 95 -1.18 -10.39 -0.91
CA ARG A 95 -1.83 -11.20 0.13
C ARG A 95 -1.29 -10.87 1.53
N GLY A 96 0.03 -10.74 1.66
CA GLY A 96 0.66 -10.35 2.93
C GLY A 96 0.22 -8.95 3.38
N ALA A 97 0.17 -7.99 2.46
CA ALA A 97 -0.37 -6.67 2.75
C ALA A 97 -1.83 -6.72 3.22
N TYR A 98 -2.68 -7.47 2.50
CA TYR A 98 -4.08 -7.68 2.86
C TYR A 98 -4.23 -8.22 4.28
N GLN A 99 -3.50 -9.29 4.62
CA GLN A 99 -3.57 -9.91 5.95
C GLN A 99 -3.20 -8.95 7.06
N VAL A 100 -2.15 -8.14 6.88
CA VAL A 100 -1.75 -7.14 7.88
C VAL A 100 -2.77 -6.01 7.96
N ILE A 101 -3.31 -5.52 6.84
CA ILE A 101 -4.38 -4.52 6.87
C ILE A 101 -5.57 -5.02 7.68
N MET A 102 -6.01 -6.27 7.47
CA MET A 102 -7.12 -6.87 8.21
C MET A 102 -6.88 -6.95 9.73
N GLN A 103 -5.62 -7.01 10.19
CA GLN A 103 -5.30 -7.01 11.63
C GLN A 103 -5.49 -5.64 12.28
N PHE A 104 -5.27 -4.56 11.52
CA PHE A 104 -5.37 -3.17 12.00
C PHE A 104 -6.65 -2.46 11.55
N TRP A 105 -7.42 -3.07 10.63
CA TRP A 105 -8.69 -2.57 10.15
C TRP A 105 -9.82 -3.02 11.09
N GLY A 106 -10.38 -2.07 11.84
CA GLY A 106 -11.43 -2.32 12.83
C GLY A 106 -10.94 -2.51 14.28
N ALA A 107 -9.65 -2.31 14.53
CA ALA A 107 -9.06 -2.25 15.87
C ALA A 107 -9.23 -0.87 16.54
#